data_AF-A0A7S2LA10-F1
#
_entry.id   AF-A0A7S2LA10-F1
#
_cell.length_a   1.000
_cell.length_b   1.000
_cell.length_c   1.000
_cell.angle_alpha   90.00
_cell.angle_beta   90.00
_cell.angle_gamma   90.00
#
_symmetry.space_group_name_H-M   'P 1'
#
loop_
_entity.id
_entity.type
_entity.pdbx_description
1 polymer ?
#
loop_
_entity_poly.entity_id
_entity_poly.type
_entity_poly.pdbx_seq_one_letter_code
_entity_poly.pdbx_strand_id
1 'polypeptide(L)'
;EDLNQGHLGYHIFSFWNSNYVWFPGRPSSGSSHSSHTVSKRLGPHETEIFHVKPVLGSQPQYIGGDLHFSCGFEVEVFDVGESCLTIKLKAALQRSGYIYVFVPNYTSQLKVSVNATPFSVDIIARVPLNNEKYGHVIKIPVWVKVDGSESDGKIHLQFS
;
A
#
# COMPACT_ATOMS: atom_id res chain seq x y z
N GLU A 1 -5.41 16.30 -17.45
CA GLU A 1 -4.70 15.29 -16.64
C GLU A 1 -3.34 15.06 -17.27
N ASP A 2 -2.28 15.39 -16.54
CA ASP A 2 -0.90 15.49 -17.07
C ASP A 2 -0.35 14.13 -17.52
N LEU A 3 -0.49 13.82 -18.81
CA LEU A 3 0.07 12.65 -19.49
C LEU A 3 1.60 12.72 -19.70
N ASN A 4 2.29 13.72 -19.13
CA ASN A 4 3.70 14.02 -19.42
C ASN A 4 4.67 13.81 -18.24
N GLN A 5 4.24 13.26 -17.11
CA GLN A 5 5.18 12.72 -16.12
C GLN A 5 5.46 11.26 -16.49
N GLY A 6 6.73 10.94 -16.76
CA GLY A 6 7.15 9.56 -17.04
C GLY A 6 6.57 8.60 -16.00
N HIS A 7 6.16 7.40 -16.43
CA HIS A 7 5.56 6.41 -15.54
C HIS A 7 6.45 6.20 -14.29
N LEU A 8 5.92 6.47 -13.09
CA LEU A 8 6.60 6.24 -11.81
C LEU A 8 6.81 4.75 -11.49
N GLY A 9 6.33 3.88 -12.38
CA GLY A 9 6.43 2.43 -12.27
C GLY A 9 5.18 1.79 -11.69
N TYR A 10 5.37 0.61 -11.12
CA TYR A 10 4.30 -0.23 -10.62
C TYR A 10 4.59 -0.70 -9.20
N HIS A 11 3.55 -0.65 -8.37
CA HIS A 11 3.49 -1.42 -7.14
C HIS A 11 3.18 -2.87 -7.48
N ILE A 12 3.94 -3.80 -6.92
CA ILE A 12 3.71 -5.23 -7.06
C ILE A 12 3.62 -5.83 -5.67
N PHE A 13 2.51 -6.52 -5.39
CA PHE A 13 2.27 -7.17 -4.12
C PHE A 13 1.90 -8.63 -4.32
N SER A 14 2.67 -9.54 -3.73
CA SER A 14 2.36 -10.97 -3.64
C SER A 14 1.41 -11.16 -2.46
N PHE A 15 0.17 -11.51 -2.77
CA PHE A 15 -0.92 -11.54 -1.80
C PHE A 15 -0.70 -12.60 -0.72
N TRP A 16 -0.28 -13.81 -1.10
CA TRP A 16 -0.13 -14.91 -0.14
C TRP A 16 1.15 -14.83 0.67
N ASN A 17 2.21 -14.23 0.12
CA ASN A 17 3.51 -14.12 0.81
C ASN A 17 3.69 -12.77 1.52
N SER A 18 2.69 -11.88 1.47
CA SER A 18 2.75 -10.52 2.04
C SER A 18 3.99 -9.73 1.59
N ASN A 19 4.42 -9.90 0.34
CA ASN A 19 5.68 -9.34 -0.16
C ASN A 19 5.42 -8.21 -1.15
N TYR A 20 6.08 -7.07 -0.93
CA TYR A 20 5.99 -5.90 -1.78
C TYR A 20 7.30 -5.64 -2.54
N VAL A 21 7.18 -5.31 -3.82
CA VAL A 21 8.27 -4.79 -4.65
C VAL A 21 7.77 -3.61 -5.48
N TRP A 22 8.63 -2.62 -5.68
CA TRP A 22 8.42 -1.54 -6.64
C TRP A 22 9.23 -1.80 -7.91
N PHE A 23 8.59 -1.73 -9.07
CA PHE A 23 9.25 -1.78 -10.37
C PHE A 23 9.27 -0.39 -10.98
N PRO A 24 10.45 0.17 -11.33
CA PRO A 24 10.53 1.48 -11.95
C PRO A 24 9.88 1.49 -13.33
N GLY A 25 9.27 2.62 -13.67
CA GLY A 25 8.76 2.81 -15.04
C GLY A 25 9.90 3.11 -16.01
N ARG A 26 9.60 3.04 -17.30
CA ARG A 26 10.60 3.24 -18.35
C ARG A 26 11.21 4.65 -18.24
N PRO A 27 12.55 4.80 -18.25
CA PRO A 27 13.15 6.10 -18.41
C PRO A 27 12.77 6.68 -19.77
N SER A 28 12.42 7.97 -19.81
CA SER A 28 11.98 8.69 -21.00
C SER A 28 13.07 8.83 -22.09
N SER A 29 14.30 8.36 -21.82
CA SER A 29 15.48 8.55 -22.65
C SER A 29 16.14 7.21 -23.02
N GLY A 30 15.70 6.63 -24.14
CA GLY A 30 16.51 5.94 -25.16
C GLY A 30 17.43 4.77 -24.80
N SER A 31 17.54 4.33 -23.55
CA SER A 31 18.41 3.22 -23.15
C SER A 31 17.59 1.93 -23.02
N SER A 32 18.19 0.84 -23.53
CA SER A 32 17.66 -0.52 -23.71
C SER A 32 16.42 -0.91 -22.90
N HIS A 33 15.44 -1.51 -23.59
CA HIS A 33 14.24 -2.14 -23.02
C HIS A 33 14.55 -3.13 -21.88
N SER A 34 14.81 -2.67 -20.65
CA SER A 34 14.81 -3.53 -19.48
C SER A 34 13.36 -3.84 -19.13
N SER A 35 12.81 -4.90 -19.73
CA SER A 35 11.54 -5.46 -19.30
C SER A 35 11.72 -6.02 -17.90
N HIS A 36 11.24 -5.32 -16.88
CA HIS A 36 11.16 -5.88 -15.55
C HIS A 36 10.09 -6.97 -15.55
N THR A 37 10.50 -8.20 -15.25
CA THR A 37 9.61 -9.36 -15.19
C THR A 37 9.48 -9.81 -13.74
N VAL A 38 8.26 -10.03 -13.28
CA VAL A 38 8.00 -10.75 -12.03
C VAL A 38 7.79 -12.20 -12.39
N SER A 39 8.54 -13.09 -11.74
CA SER A 39 8.42 -14.53 -11.96
C SER A 39 8.42 -15.24 -10.62
N LYS A 40 7.52 -16.21 -10.48
CA LYS A 40 7.46 -17.11 -9.33
C LYS A 40 7.38 -18.53 -9.88
N ARG A 41 8.27 -19.39 -9.39
CA ARG A 41 8.16 -20.83 -9.62
C ARG A 41 7.12 -21.38 -8.67
N LEU A 42 6.09 -22.03 -9.21
CA LEU A 42 5.04 -22.70 -8.46
C LEU A 42 5.26 -24.22 -8.52
N GLY A 43 5.06 -24.89 -7.39
CA GLY A 43 4.97 -26.33 -7.31
C GLY A 43 3.62 -26.86 -7.84
N PRO A 44 3.46 -28.20 -7.94
CA PRO A 44 2.17 -28.79 -8.27
C PRO A 44 1.08 -28.30 -7.30
N HIS A 45 -0.04 -27.83 -7.85
CA HIS A 45 -1.20 -27.30 -7.11
C HIS A 45 -0.97 -25.99 -6.33
N GLU A 46 0.20 -25.36 -6.41
CA GLU A 46 0.42 -24.04 -5.81
C GLU A 46 -0.21 -22.93 -6.65
N THR A 47 -0.65 -21.86 -6.00
CA THR A 47 -1.18 -20.66 -6.66
C THR A 47 -0.56 -19.41 -6.05
N GLU A 48 -0.39 -18.38 -6.86
CA GLU A 48 0.04 -17.05 -6.42
C GLU A 48 -0.85 -15.98 -7.04
N ILE A 49 -1.19 -14.97 -6.25
CA ILE A 49 -1.95 -13.80 -6.72
C ILE A 49 -1.04 -12.59 -6.57
N PHE A 50 -0.73 -11.94 -7.68
CA PHE A 50 -0.03 -10.66 -7.70
C PHE A 50 -1.02 -9.53 -7.94
N HIS A 51 -1.00 -8.52 -7.07
CA HIS A 51 -1.62 -7.24 -7.33
C HIS A 51 -0.59 -6.31 -7.97
N VAL A 52 -0.85 -5.89 -9.21
CA VAL A 52 0.00 -4.96 -9.97
C VAL A 52 -0.80 -3.70 -10.25
N LYS A 53 -0.32 -2.55 -9.79
CA LYS A 53 -0.98 -1.25 -9.99
C LYS A 53 0.03 -0.15 -10.28
N PRO A 54 -0.31 0.86 -11.12
CA PRO A 54 0.57 1.99 -11.34
C PRO A 54 0.77 2.81 -10.06
N VAL A 55 1.98 3.34 -9.89
CA VAL A 55 2.30 4.31 -8.84
C VAL A 55 1.68 5.66 -9.21
N LEU A 56 0.90 6.24 -8.31
CA LEU A 56 0.30 7.55 -8.45
C LEU A 56 1.00 8.52 -7.50
N GLY A 57 1.88 9.36 -8.04
CA GLY A 57 2.81 10.17 -7.23
C GLY A 57 2.19 11.26 -6.38
N SER A 58 0.91 11.58 -6.60
CA SER A 58 0.19 12.68 -5.94
C SER A 58 -0.75 12.24 -4.82
N GLN A 59 -1.14 10.96 -4.76
CA GLN A 59 -2.15 10.51 -3.80
C GLN A 59 -1.78 9.19 -3.10
N PRO A 60 -2.20 8.99 -1.84
CA PRO A 60 -2.05 7.72 -1.16
C PRO A 60 -2.74 6.58 -1.91
N GLN A 61 -2.20 5.36 -1.81
CA GLN A 61 -2.81 4.19 -2.44
C GLN A 61 -2.74 2.96 -1.53
N TYR A 62 -3.88 2.31 -1.31
CA TYR A 62 -3.94 0.98 -0.69
C TYR A 62 -3.29 -0.07 -1.61
N ILE A 63 -2.21 -0.72 -1.15
CA ILE A 63 -1.46 -1.71 -1.94
C ILE A 63 -2.05 -3.11 -1.75
N GLY A 64 -2.39 -3.47 -0.53
CA GLY A 64 -2.90 -4.78 -0.17
C GLY A 64 -2.75 -5.04 1.31
N GLY A 65 -3.13 -6.22 1.74
CA GLY A 65 -2.92 -6.73 3.09
C GLY A 65 -2.81 -8.24 3.07
N ASP A 66 -2.44 -8.81 4.21
CA ASP A 66 -2.49 -10.26 4.46
C ASP A 66 -3.68 -10.66 5.32
N LEU A 67 -4.65 -9.76 5.42
CA LEU A 67 -5.93 -9.98 6.04
C LEU A 67 -6.87 -10.68 5.05
N HIS A 68 -6.90 -12.01 5.10
CA HIS A 68 -7.69 -12.83 4.19
C HIS A 68 -9.22 -12.75 4.47
N PHE A 69 -9.89 -11.68 4.01
CA PHE A 69 -11.36 -11.53 4.17
C PHE A 69 -12.17 -11.96 2.95
N SER A 70 -11.65 -11.77 1.73
CA SER A 70 -12.22 -12.21 0.44
C SER A 70 -11.57 -11.37 -0.66
N CYS A 71 -10.74 -11.98 -1.52
CA CYS A 71 -10.27 -11.44 -2.80
C CYS A 71 -10.33 -9.90 -3.03
N GLY A 72 -9.77 -9.07 -2.13
CA GLY A 72 -9.74 -7.61 -2.27
C GLY A 72 -10.95 -6.79 -1.78
N PHE A 73 -11.94 -7.38 -1.09
CA PHE A 73 -13.12 -6.68 -0.52
C PHE A 73 -12.95 -6.29 0.96
N GLU A 74 -11.71 -6.17 1.42
CA GLU A 74 -11.31 -6.00 2.82
C GLU A 74 -11.60 -4.58 3.34
N VAL A 75 -11.47 -3.60 2.45
CA VAL A 75 -11.58 -2.18 2.78
C VAL A 75 -13.04 -1.73 2.60
N GLU A 76 -13.64 -1.25 3.69
CA GLU A 76 -14.96 -0.63 3.71
C GLU A 76 -14.89 0.86 3.35
N VAL A 77 -13.89 1.56 3.89
CA VAL A 77 -13.67 3.00 3.66
C VAL A 77 -12.21 3.23 3.28
N PHE A 78 -11.98 4.01 2.22
CA PHE A 78 -10.68 4.56 1.86
C PHE A 78 -10.87 6.04 1.53
N ASP A 79 -10.64 6.89 2.52
CA ASP A 79 -10.95 8.32 2.45
C ASP A 79 -9.66 9.16 2.57
N VAL A 80 -9.36 9.92 1.52
CA VAL A 80 -8.15 10.73 1.39
C VAL A 80 -8.51 12.20 1.60
N GLY A 81 -8.08 12.76 2.73
CA GLY A 81 -8.14 14.19 3.00
C GLY A 81 -6.84 14.91 2.61
N GLU A 82 -6.80 16.23 2.79
CA GLU A 82 -5.63 17.05 2.44
C GLU A 82 -4.36 16.68 3.21
N SER A 83 -4.52 16.35 4.50
CA SER A 83 -3.42 16.02 5.42
C SER A 83 -3.65 14.71 6.17
N CYS A 84 -4.60 13.89 5.71
CA CYS A 84 -4.89 12.63 6.36
C CYS A 84 -5.39 11.56 5.40
N LEU A 85 -5.27 10.31 5.82
CA LEU A 85 -5.89 9.15 5.19
C LEU A 85 -6.60 8.34 6.25
N THR A 86 -7.86 8.03 6.01
CA THR A 86 -8.65 7.12 6.83
C THR A 86 -8.96 5.86 6.05
N ILE A 87 -8.59 4.72 6.63
CA ILE A 87 -8.92 3.39 6.11
C ILE A 87 -9.80 2.71 7.16
N LYS A 88 -10.92 2.14 6.75
CA LYS A 88 -11.73 1.27 7.60
C LYS A 88 -11.82 -0.10 6.95
N LEU A 89 -11.46 -1.13 7.70
CA LEU A 89 -11.57 -2.51 7.28
C LEU A 89 -12.95 -3.07 7.66
N LYS A 90 -13.47 -4.02 6.88
CA LYS A 90 -14.73 -4.70 7.22
C LYS A 90 -14.58 -5.50 8.51
N ALA A 91 -15.41 -5.18 9.49
CA ALA A 91 -15.42 -5.83 10.81
C ALA A 91 -16.38 -7.03 10.90
N ALA A 92 -16.31 -7.97 9.96
CA ALA A 92 -17.19 -9.14 9.98
C ALA A 92 -16.64 -10.31 10.81
N LEU A 93 -15.32 -10.42 10.93
CA LEU A 93 -14.63 -11.51 11.64
C LEU A 93 -13.40 -10.98 12.36
N GLN A 94 -13.10 -11.53 13.54
CA GLN A 94 -11.92 -11.15 14.32
C GLN A 94 -10.65 -11.60 13.60
N ARG A 95 -9.72 -10.69 13.29
CA ARG A 95 -8.48 -11.00 12.55
C ARG A 95 -7.36 -10.05 12.93
N SER A 96 -6.13 -10.48 12.71
CA SER A 96 -4.94 -9.64 12.83
C SER A 96 -4.02 -9.89 11.65
N GLY A 97 -3.30 -8.86 11.22
CA GLY A 97 -2.40 -8.93 10.08
C GLY A 97 -1.77 -7.58 9.82
N TYR A 98 -1.42 -7.34 8.57
CA TYR A 98 -0.79 -6.12 8.09
C TYR A 98 -1.48 -5.62 6.83
N ILE A 99 -1.52 -4.30 6.70
CA ILE A 99 -1.83 -3.63 5.43
C ILE A 99 -0.63 -2.84 4.95
N TYR A 100 -0.58 -2.62 3.64
CA TYR A 100 0.49 -1.94 2.95
C TYR A 100 -0.11 -0.73 2.24
N VAL A 101 0.43 0.45 2.56
CA VAL A 101 -0.08 1.72 2.05
C VAL A 101 1.07 2.48 1.42
N PHE A 102 0.85 2.98 0.22
CA PHE A 102 1.73 3.98 -0.37
C PHE A 102 1.29 5.37 0.09
N VAL A 103 2.22 6.17 0.60
CA VAL A 103 2.01 7.57 0.98
C VAL A 103 2.99 8.45 0.21
N PRO A 104 2.50 9.35 -0.67
CA PRO A 104 3.37 10.27 -1.39
C PRO A 104 3.90 11.37 -0.45
N ASN A 105 5.20 11.64 -0.55
CA ASN A 105 5.84 12.89 -0.13
C ASN A 105 5.32 13.54 1.19
N TYR A 106 5.56 12.92 2.34
CA TYR A 106 5.32 13.55 3.66
C TYR A 106 6.63 14.12 4.24
N THR A 107 6.54 15.21 5.01
CA THR A 107 7.72 16.05 5.30
C THR A 107 8.60 15.51 6.42
N SER A 108 8.06 14.76 7.39
CA SER A 108 8.85 13.96 8.35
C SER A 108 8.04 13.26 9.45
N GLN A 109 6.86 13.76 9.85
CA GLN A 109 6.08 13.19 10.95
C GLN A 109 4.79 12.52 10.44
N LEU A 110 4.91 11.28 9.97
CA LEU A 110 3.74 10.44 9.77
C LEU A 110 3.24 9.94 11.14
N LYS A 111 2.06 10.40 11.55
CA LYS A 111 1.37 9.83 12.72
C LYS A 111 0.38 8.78 12.26
N VAL A 112 0.47 7.59 12.83
CA VAL A 112 -0.45 6.49 12.52
C VAL A 112 -1.17 6.09 13.80
N SER A 113 -2.47 5.85 13.68
CA SER A 113 -3.24 5.19 14.72
C SER A 113 -4.06 4.04 14.16
N VAL A 114 -4.19 2.98 14.95
CA VAL A 114 -4.95 1.77 14.66
C VAL A 114 -5.92 1.57 15.81
N ASN A 115 -7.22 1.50 15.51
CA ASN A 115 -8.29 1.47 16.48
C ASN A 115 -8.15 2.59 17.54
N ALA A 116 -7.93 3.82 17.06
CA ALA A 116 -7.67 5.02 17.87
C ALA A 116 -6.43 4.97 18.79
N THR A 117 -5.60 3.94 18.69
CA THR A 117 -4.35 3.82 19.45
C THR A 117 -3.16 4.22 18.58
N PRO A 118 -2.31 5.17 19.02
CA PRO A 118 -1.10 5.54 18.27
C PRO A 118 -0.18 4.34 18.04
N PHE A 119 0.43 4.27 16.86
CA PHE A 119 1.27 3.15 16.46
C PHE A 119 2.46 3.58 15.60
N SER A 120 3.59 2.91 15.75
CA SER A 120 4.78 3.09 14.91
C SER A 120 4.75 2.12 13.73
N VAL A 121 5.09 2.58 12.54
CA VAL A 121 5.02 1.78 11.31
C VAL A 121 6.38 1.56 10.67
N ASP A 122 6.51 0.44 9.97
CA ASP A 122 7.72 0.12 9.22
C ASP A 122 7.63 0.72 7.81
N ILE A 123 8.65 1.46 7.40
CA ILE A 123 8.84 1.87 6.00
C ILE A 123 9.54 0.72 5.29
N ILE A 124 8.84 0.02 4.39
CA ILE A 124 9.37 -1.15 3.69
C ILE A 124 9.93 -0.83 2.31
N ALA A 125 9.60 0.34 1.74
CA ALA A 125 10.18 0.80 0.49
C ALA A 125 10.11 2.33 0.36
N ARG A 126 11.03 2.88 -0.43
CA ARG A 126 11.03 4.27 -0.90
C ARG A 126 10.88 4.28 -2.42
N VAL A 127 9.86 4.97 -2.91
CA VAL A 127 9.53 5.09 -4.33
C VAL A 127 9.88 6.49 -4.80
N PRO A 128 10.85 6.66 -5.71
CA PRO A 128 11.18 7.96 -6.29
C PRO A 128 9.96 8.56 -7.01
N LEU A 129 9.61 9.80 -6.65
CA LEU A 129 8.57 10.59 -7.31
C LEU A 129 9.20 11.58 -8.30
N ASN A 130 10.38 12.10 -7.97
CA ASN A 130 11.25 12.90 -8.83
C ASN A 130 12.66 12.91 -8.22
N ASN A 131 13.56 13.77 -8.72
CA ASN A 131 14.97 13.81 -8.31
C ASN A 131 15.20 14.03 -6.80
N GLU A 132 14.23 14.60 -6.08
CA GLU A 132 14.40 15.00 -4.68
C GLU A 132 13.29 14.48 -3.75
N LYS A 133 12.19 13.97 -4.31
CA LYS A 133 11.01 13.53 -3.55
C LYS A 133 10.81 12.03 -3.66
N TYR A 134 10.44 11.43 -2.53
CA TYR A 134 10.12 10.02 -2.42
C TYR A 134 8.74 9.85 -1.77
N GLY A 135 7.97 8.92 -2.31
CA GLY A 135 6.86 8.32 -1.60
C GLY A 135 7.35 7.11 -0.81
N HIS A 136 6.60 6.74 0.21
CA HIS A 136 6.96 5.65 1.11
C HIS A 136 5.88 4.58 1.06
N VAL A 137 6.31 3.32 1.04
CA VAL A 137 5.41 2.22 1.34
C VAL A 137 5.59 1.83 2.78
N ILE A 138 4.51 1.93 3.53
CA ILE A 138 4.47 1.59 4.95
C ILE A 138 3.70 0.31 5.17
N LYS A 139 4.19 -0.49 6.12
CA LYS A 139 3.54 -1.69 6.63
C LYS A 139 2.92 -1.37 7.99
N ILE A 140 1.60 -1.53 8.08
CA ILE A 140 0.80 -1.14 9.26
C ILE A 140 0.18 -2.40 9.85
N PRO A 141 0.49 -2.77 11.10
CA PRO A 141 -0.21 -3.88 11.73
C PRO A 141 -1.63 -3.47 12.10
N VAL A 142 -2.56 -4.39 11.97
CA VAL A 142 -3.99 -4.15 12.14
C VAL A 142 -4.63 -5.32 12.86
N TRP A 143 -5.65 -5.03 13.66
CA TRP A 143 -6.44 -6.02 14.37
C TRP A 143 -7.90 -5.57 14.36
N VAL A 144 -8.74 -6.40 13.75
CA VAL A 144 -10.19 -6.28 13.75
C VAL A 144 -10.71 -7.15 14.88
N LYS A 145 -11.40 -6.56 15.85
CA LYS A 145 -11.89 -7.23 17.07
C LYS A 145 -13.34 -7.68 16.97
N VAL A 146 -14.12 -7.07 16.06
CA VAL A 146 -15.58 -7.21 15.94
C VAL A 146 -16.27 -6.85 17.26
N ASP A 147 -15.80 -5.78 17.90
CA ASP A 147 -16.33 -5.31 19.19
C ASP A 147 -17.51 -4.33 19.04
N GLY A 148 -17.89 -4.01 17.79
CA GLY A 148 -18.96 -3.07 17.46
C GLY A 148 -18.59 -1.60 17.63
N SER A 149 -17.34 -1.29 18.01
CA SER A 149 -16.87 0.09 18.11
C SER A 149 -16.65 0.72 16.74
N GLU A 150 -16.85 2.04 16.63
CA GLU A 150 -16.60 2.79 15.38
C GLU A 150 -15.11 2.82 14.99
N SER A 151 -14.22 2.62 15.95
CA SER A 151 -12.78 2.60 15.72
C SER A 151 -12.26 1.21 15.33
N ASP A 152 -13.07 0.15 15.45
CA ASP A 152 -12.60 -1.19 15.11
C ASP A 152 -12.24 -1.32 13.63
N GLY A 153 -11.04 -1.84 13.36
CA GLY A 153 -10.49 -1.93 12.02
C GLY A 153 -10.21 -0.57 11.36
N LYS A 154 -10.23 0.53 12.12
CA LYS A 154 -9.96 1.88 11.61
C LYS A 154 -8.48 2.21 11.73
N ILE A 155 -7.87 2.57 10.62
CA ILE A 155 -6.52 3.10 10.51
C ILE A 155 -6.63 4.57 10.12
N HIS A 156 -5.92 5.44 10.85
CA HIS A 156 -5.85 6.86 10.53
C HIS A 156 -4.40 7.30 10.45
N LEU A 157 -4.04 7.89 9.31
CA LEU A 157 -2.73 8.45 9.03
C LEU A 157 -2.87 9.96 8.96
N GLN A 158 -1.99 10.68 9.65
CA GLN A 158 -1.87 12.13 9.53
C GLN A 158 -0.52 12.48 8.92
N PHE A 159 -0.55 13.26 7.85
CA PHE A 159 0.59 13.77 7.12
C PHE A 159 0.92 15.17 7.65
N SER A 160 2.15 15.35 8.14
CA SER A 160 2.73 16.68 8.43
C SER A 160 3.62 17.13 7.29
#